data_AF-A0AAP5YCC7-F1
#
_entry.id   AF-A0AAP5YCC7-F1
#
_cell.length_a   1.000
_cell.length_b   1.000
_cell.length_c   1.000
_cell.angle_alpha   90.00
_cell.angle_beta   90.00
_cell.angle_gamma   90.00
#
_symmetry.space_group_name_H-M   'P 1'
#
loop_
_entity.id
_entity.type
_entity.pdbx_description
1 polymer ?
#
loop_
_entity_poly.entity_id
_entity_poly.type
_entity_poly.pdbx_seq_one_letter_code
_entity_poly.pdbx_strand_id
1 'polypeptide(L)'
;MKKLITALSLVLVSYASMAAQECSLDFVKSAPNSRYLYSDLGVVTDLKTGLTWMRCPVGMTWDMAQKACSGEAQKVTWQNALLTAEQIRNASGNHVLHNFADKKQWRLPNIKELVTLTERACFHPSMNGTAFESAYSLETGDFGSYIWSNTPGTDARQIMTF
;
A
#
# COMPACT_ATOMS: atom_id res chain seq x y z
N MET A 1 -18.59 -53.40 -36.47
CA MET A 1 -19.32 -52.12 -36.27
C MET A 1 -18.65 -51.38 -35.12
N LYS A 2 -17.83 -50.36 -35.45
CA LYS A 2 -16.92 -49.68 -34.51
C LYS A 2 -17.69 -48.63 -33.72
N LYS A 3 -17.59 -48.68 -32.39
CA LYS A 3 -18.19 -47.70 -31.46
C LYS A 3 -17.34 -46.42 -31.48
N LEU A 4 -17.93 -45.31 -31.90
CA LEU A 4 -17.34 -43.98 -31.78
C LEU A 4 -17.76 -43.40 -30.42
N ILE A 5 -16.80 -43.26 -29.50
CA ILE A 5 -16.98 -42.53 -28.25
C ILE A 5 -16.36 -41.15 -28.46
N THR A 6 -17.18 -40.14 -28.73
CA THR A 6 -16.77 -38.74 -28.75
C THR A 6 -16.61 -38.27 -27.31
N ALA A 7 -15.36 -38.15 -26.85
CA ALA A 7 -15.02 -37.52 -25.58
C ALA A 7 -15.10 -35.99 -25.73
N LEU A 8 -16.09 -35.37 -25.09
CA LEU A 8 -16.25 -33.93 -25.01
C LEU A 8 -15.30 -33.40 -23.91
N SER A 9 -14.17 -32.82 -24.31
CA SER A 9 -13.22 -32.17 -23.40
C SER A 9 -13.80 -30.82 -22.96
N LEU A 10 -14.15 -30.70 -21.67
CA LEU A 10 -14.57 -29.46 -21.05
C LEU A 10 -13.30 -28.71 -20.57
N VAL A 11 -12.86 -27.71 -21.34
CA VAL A 11 -11.74 -26.85 -20.93
C VAL A 11 -12.27 -25.87 -19.88
N LEU A 12 -11.96 -26.15 -18.61
CA LEU A 12 -12.14 -25.20 -17.51
C LEU A 12 -11.09 -24.09 -17.67
N VAL A 13 -11.46 -23.00 -18.33
CA VAL A 13 -10.70 -21.75 -18.26
C VAL A 13 -10.87 -21.20 -16.85
N SER A 14 -9.87 -21.40 -15.99
CA SER A 14 -9.79 -20.72 -14.70
C SER A 14 -9.58 -19.23 -14.96
N TYR A 15 -10.65 -18.45 -14.90
CA TYR A 15 -10.54 -17.00 -14.82
C TYR A 15 -9.93 -16.67 -13.45
N ALA A 16 -8.62 -16.48 -13.41
CA ALA A 16 -8.01 -15.76 -12.29
C ALA A 16 -8.58 -14.34 -12.35
N SER A 17 -9.47 -14.01 -11.43
CA SER A 17 -9.99 -12.65 -11.26
C SER A 17 -8.85 -11.76 -10.81
N MET A 18 -8.14 -11.14 -11.74
CA MET A 18 -7.24 -10.05 -11.40
C MET A 18 -8.13 -8.86 -10.99
N ALA A 19 -8.14 -8.53 -9.70
CA ALA A 19 -8.75 -7.30 -9.22
C ALA A 19 -7.90 -6.13 -9.74
N ALA A 20 -8.24 -5.64 -10.93
CA ALA A 20 -7.59 -4.49 -11.53
C ALA A 20 -8.14 -3.21 -10.91
N GLN A 21 -7.27 -2.22 -10.73
CA GLN A 21 -7.68 -0.90 -10.26
C GLN A 21 -8.68 -0.26 -11.23
N GLU A 22 -9.83 0.16 -10.71
CA GLU A 22 -10.86 0.83 -11.51
C GLU A 22 -10.55 2.33 -11.64
N CYS A 23 -10.37 2.78 -12.89
CA CYS A 23 -10.02 4.16 -13.23
C CYS A 23 -10.89 4.70 -14.37
N SER A 24 -11.34 5.95 -14.25
CA SER A 24 -12.00 6.68 -15.33
C SER A 24 -10.99 7.21 -16.34
N LEU A 25 -11.36 7.15 -17.62
CA LEU A 25 -10.58 7.70 -18.73
C LEU A 25 -10.84 9.20 -18.95
N ASP A 26 -11.90 9.74 -18.36
CA ASP A 26 -12.33 11.14 -18.55
C ASP A 26 -11.56 12.12 -17.65
N PHE A 27 -10.88 11.61 -16.62
CA PHE A 27 -10.10 12.41 -15.69
C PHE A 27 -8.60 12.32 -15.97
N VAL A 28 -7.93 13.47 -15.92
CA VAL A 28 -6.47 13.50 -15.89
C VAL A 28 -5.98 12.89 -14.57
N LYS A 29 -5.09 11.91 -14.68
CA LYS A 29 -4.45 11.27 -13.52
C LYS A 29 -3.75 12.31 -12.64
N SER A 30 -4.12 12.38 -11.35
CA SER A 30 -3.51 13.30 -10.39
C SER A 30 -2.22 12.78 -9.77
N ALA A 31 -1.94 11.50 -9.93
CA ALA A 31 -0.73 10.83 -9.48
C ALA A 31 -0.25 9.82 -10.55
N PRO A 32 0.12 10.28 -11.77
CA PRO A 32 0.58 9.39 -12.83
C PRO A 32 1.92 8.73 -12.46
N ASN A 33 2.30 7.64 -13.16
CA ASN A 33 3.55 6.92 -12.88
C ASN A 33 4.79 7.81 -12.98
N SER A 34 4.78 8.81 -13.88
CA SER A 34 5.86 9.78 -14.04
C SER A 34 6.07 10.70 -12.83
N ARG A 35 5.14 10.75 -11.86
CA ARG A 35 5.28 11.49 -10.61
C ARG A 35 6.25 10.83 -9.63
N TYR A 36 6.51 9.53 -9.78
CA TYR A 36 7.28 8.76 -8.80
C TYR A 36 8.65 8.37 -9.34
N LEU A 37 9.68 8.53 -8.52
CA LEU A 37 10.97 7.89 -8.72
C LEU A 37 10.95 6.54 -8.00
N TYR A 38 11.16 5.47 -8.76
CA TYR A 38 11.10 4.10 -8.26
C TYR A 38 12.49 3.64 -7.82
N SER A 39 12.56 2.97 -6.68
CA SER A 39 13.74 2.24 -6.23
C SER A 39 13.44 0.75 -6.15
N ASP A 40 14.43 -0.04 -6.54
CA ASP A 40 14.42 -1.49 -6.40
C ASP A 40 14.40 -1.90 -4.91
N LEU A 41 14.84 -1.02 -4.00
CA LEU A 41 14.82 -1.25 -2.54
C LEU A 41 13.42 -1.13 -1.90
N GLY A 42 12.33 -1.18 -2.68
CA GLY A 42 10.96 -1.19 -2.15
C GLY A 42 10.45 0.17 -1.67
N VAL A 43 11.01 1.26 -2.20
CA VAL A 43 10.56 2.63 -1.91
C VAL A 43 10.26 3.41 -3.19
N VAL A 44 9.41 4.43 -3.07
CA VAL A 44 9.15 5.42 -4.12
C VAL A 44 9.32 6.83 -3.56
N THR A 45 9.95 7.72 -4.32
CA THR A 45 9.99 9.16 -3.99
C THR A 45 8.95 9.89 -4.82
N ASP A 46 8.03 10.55 -4.15
CA ASP A 46 7.00 11.39 -4.77
C ASP A 46 7.60 12.76 -5.15
N LEU A 47 7.73 13.02 -6.46
CA LEU A 47 8.31 14.26 -6.98
C LEU A 47 7.48 15.51 -6.67
N LYS A 48 6.20 15.35 -6.34
CA LYS A 48 5.33 16.48 -5.98
C LYS A 48 5.59 16.99 -4.57
N THR A 49 5.83 16.08 -3.62
CA THR A 49 5.98 16.42 -2.19
C THR A 49 7.42 16.32 -1.70
N GLY A 50 8.29 15.65 -2.44
CA GLY A 50 9.65 15.30 -2.02
C GLY A 50 9.70 14.17 -0.98
N LEU A 51 8.56 13.61 -0.58
CA LEU A 51 8.49 12.54 0.41
C LEU A 51 8.86 11.19 -0.23
N THR A 52 9.57 10.36 0.53
CA THR A 52 9.80 8.96 0.17
C THR A 52 8.86 8.07 0.96
N TRP A 53 8.23 7.13 0.27
CA TRP A 53 7.26 6.19 0.80
C TRP A 53 7.77 4.76 0.65
N MET A 54 7.48 3.93 1.65
CA MET A 54 7.55 2.48 1.48
C MET A 54 6.45 2.05 0.50
N ARG A 55 6.76 1.16 -0.44
CA ARG A 55 5.77 0.66 -1.39
C ARG A 55 4.81 -0.32 -0.74
N CYS A 56 5.31 -1.10 0.21
CA CYS A 56 4.54 -2.08 0.96
C CYS A 56 4.13 -1.55 2.33
N PRO A 57 2.94 -1.93 2.84
CA PRO A 57 2.59 -1.81 4.24
C PRO A 57 3.63 -2.46 5.15
N VAL A 58 3.76 -1.94 6.37
CA VAL A 58 4.59 -2.58 7.41
C VAL A 58 4.10 -4.01 7.64
N GLY A 59 5.03 -4.97 7.68
CA GLY A 59 4.75 -6.41 7.78
C GLY A 59 4.91 -7.17 6.45
N MET A 60 4.72 -6.48 5.32
CA MET A 60 4.97 -7.05 4.00
C MET A 60 6.39 -6.74 3.51
N THR A 61 6.88 -7.53 2.55
CA THR A 61 8.20 -7.36 1.93
C THR A 61 8.06 -7.08 0.43
N TRP A 62 8.87 -6.16 -0.09
CA TRP A 62 8.93 -5.89 -1.51
C TRP A 62 9.72 -6.98 -2.24
N ASP A 63 9.07 -7.67 -3.17
CA ASP A 63 9.68 -8.61 -4.10
C ASP A 63 10.04 -7.89 -5.40
N MET A 64 11.34 -7.71 -5.64
CA MET A 64 11.84 -7.03 -6.84
C MET A 64 11.57 -7.81 -8.14
N ALA A 65 11.57 -9.13 -8.08
CA ALA A 65 11.39 -9.98 -9.24
C ALA A 65 9.92 -9.97 -9.70
N GLN A 66 9.00 -10.05 -8.76
CA GLN A 66 7.56 -9.95 -9.03
C GLN A 66 7.06 -8.51 -9.15
N LYS A 67 7.89 -7.54 -8.73
CA LYS A 67 7.50 -6.14 -8.56
C LYS A 67 6.22 -6.02 -7.73
N ALA A 68 6.13 -6.77 -6.63
CA ALA A 68 4.95 -6.85 -5.79
C ALA A 68 5.28 -7.00 -4.31
N CYS A 69 4.32 -6.69 -3.45
CA CYS A 69 4.44 -6.94 -2.02
C CYS A 69 4.03 -8.38 -1.70
N SER A 70 4.84 -9.09 -0.93
CA SER A 70 4.57 -10.45 -0.46
C SER A 70 4.49 -10.51 1.08
N GLY A 71 3.83 -11.55 1.59
CA GLY A 71 3.53 -11.71 3.01
C GLY A 71 2.22 -11.05 3.41
N GLU A 72 2.02 -10.85 4.72
CA GLU A 72 0.80 -10.24 5.27
C GLU A 72 1.11 -8.89 5.92
N ALA A 73 0.22 -7.92 5.72
CA ALA A 73 0.33 -6.63 6.39
C ALA A 73 0.13 -6.80 7.90
N GLN A 74 0.95 -6.11 8.70
CA GLN A 74 0.85 -6.15 10.15
C GLN A 74 -0.38 -5.36 10.62
N LYS A 75 -1.36 -6.07 11.17
CA LYS A 75 -2.57 -5.45 11.75
C LYS A 75 -2.27 -4.97 13.17
N VAL A 76 -2.26 -3.66 13.38
CA VAL A 76 -1.99 -3.03 14.68
C VAL A 76 -3.01 -1.94 15.01
N THR A 77 -3.19 -1.65 16.30
CA THR A 77 -3.91 -0.45 16.74
C THR A 77 -3.13 0.81 16.41
N TRP A 78 -3.80 1.95 16.39
CA TRP A 78 -3.17 3.25 16.16
C TRP A 78 -2.05 3.56 17.16
N GLN A 79 -2.28 3.28 18.45
CA GLN A 79 -1.29 3.47 19.51
C GLN A 79 -0.04 2.62 19.26
N ASN A 80 -0.21 1.35 18.87
CA ASN A 80 0.91 0.49 18.54
C ASN A 80 1.64 0.98 17.28
N ALA A 81 0.93 1.50 16.28
CA ALA A 81 1.56 2.08 15.09
C ALA A 81 2.46 3.29 15.44
N LEU A 82 2.04 4.15 16.38
CA LEU A 82 2.86 5.25 16.88
C LEU A 82 4.11 4.75 17.59
N LEU A 83 3.97 3.76 18.48
CA LEU A 83 5.10 3.15 19.20
C LEU A 83 6.07 2.45 18.24
N THR A 84 5.57 1.71 17.25
CA THR A 84 6.40 1.10 16.21
C THR A 84 7.17 2.17 15.44
N ALA A 85 6.53 3.28 15.06
CA ALA A 85 7.24 4.38 14.40
C ALA A 85 8.34 4.99 15.28
N GLU A 86 8.13 5.10 16.59
CA GLU A 86 9.17 5.54 17.53
C GLU A 86 10.33 4.53 17.61
N GLN A 87 10.03 3.24 17.73
CA GLN A 87 11.04 2.16 17.73
C GLN A 87 11.87 2.15 16.45
N ILE A 88 11.24 2.38 15.30
CA ILE A 88 11.95 2.50 14.02
C ILE A 88 12.94 3.67 14.03
N ARG A 89 12.61 4.80 14.66
CA ARG A 89 13.49 5.98 14.69
C ARG A 89 14.59 5.91 15.76
N ASN A 90 14.42 5.06 16.78
CA ASN A 90 15.39 4.94 17.86
C ASN A 90 16.76 4.48 17.32
N ALA A 91 17.76 5.36 17.44
CA ALA A 91 19.12 5.12 16.95
C ALA A 91 19.86 4.02 17.72
N SER A 92 19.49 3.78 18.97
CA SER A 92 20.01 2.68 19.80
C SER A 92 19.19 1.40 19.66
N GLY A 93 18.10 1.44 18.87
CA GLY A 93 17.23 0.30 18.61
C GLY A 93 17.76 -0.62 17.52
N ASN A 94 17.12 -1.77 17.36
CA ASN A 94 17.45 -2.79 16.36
C ASN A 94 16.26 -3.10 15.42
N HIS A 95 15.29 -2.18 15.31
CA HIS A 95 14.11 -2.42 14.49
C HIS A 95 14.50 -2.61 13.03
N VAL A 96 13.93 -3.63 12.36
CA VAL A 96 14.31 -4.04 10.99
C VAL A 96 14.19 -2.90 9.97
N LEU A 97 13.22 -2.03 10.16
CA LEU A 97 13.00 -0.85 9.30
C LEU A 97 13.90 0.36 9.62
N HIS A 98 14.75 0.32 10.65
CA HIS A 98 15.56 1.48 11.06
C HIS A 98 16.45 2.03 9.94
N ASN A 99 17.01 1.13 9.11
CA ASN A 99 17.85 1.46 7.95
C ASN A 99 17.30 0.83 6.65
N PHE A 100 15.96 0.79 6.52
CA PHE A 100 15.32 0.25 5.32
C PHE A 100 15.58 1.15 4.10
N ALA A 101 15.96 0.52 2.97
CA ALA A 101 16.26 1.19 1.71
C ALA A 101 17.30 2.33 1.81
N ASP A 102 18.35 2.12 2.63
CA ASP A 102 19.41 3.10 2.92
C ASP A 102 18.88 4.43 3.47
N LYS A 103 17.69 4.41 4.06
CA LYS A 103 17.04 5.57 4.68
C LYS A 103 16.75 5.28 6.14
N LYS A 104 16.93 6.32 6.95
CA LYS A 104 16.65 6.33 8.39
C LYS A 104 15.50 7.27 8.70
N GLN A 105 15.04 7.24 9.94
CA GLN A 105 14.01 8.15 10.47
C GLN A 105 12.62 7.99 9.84
N TRP A 106 12.26 6.75 9.47
CA TRP A 106 10.90 6.43 9.03
C TRP A 106 9.87 6.77 10.12
N ARG A 107 8.73 7.32 9.70
CA ARG A 107 7.66 7.75 10.59
C ARG A 107 6.30 7.45 9.99
N LEU A 108 5.27 7.50 10.83
CA LEU A 108 3.91 7.59 10.32
C LEU A 108 3.72 8.92 9.57
N PRO A 109 3.01 8.89 8.43
CA PRO A 109 2.62 10.10 7.71
C PRO A 109 1.53 10.84 8.49
N ASN A 110 1.37 12.13 8.21
CA ASN A 110 0.18 12.87 8.65
C ASN A 110 -0.93 12.78 7.60
N ILE A 111 -2.15 13.18 7.96
CA ILE A 111 -3.32 13.01 7.08
C ILE A 111 -3.20 13.83 5.79
N LYS A 112 -2.57 15.02 5.85
CA LYS A 112 -2.39 15.87 4.67
C LYS A 112 -1.40 15.24 3.68
N GLU A 113 -0.35 14.58 4.18
CA GLU A 113 0.59 13.83 3.36
C GLU A 113 -0.09 12.65 2.68
N LEU A 114 -0.89 11.87 3.41
CA LEU A 114 -1.66 10.75 2.84
C LEU A 114 -2.61 11.20 1.74
N VAL A 115 -3.34 12.31 1.96
CA VAL A 115 -4.24 12.89 0.95
C VAL A 115 -3.50 13.27 -0.34
N THR A 116 -2.19 13.55 -0.29
CA THR A 116 -1.43 13.83 -1.52
C THR A 116 -1.23 12.62 -2.42
N LEU A 117 -1.35 11.39 -1.89
CA LEU A 117 -1.19 10.14 -2.64
C LEU A 117 -2.43 9.78 -3.47
N THR A 118 -3.55 10.48 -3.26
CA THR A 118 -4.82 10.20 -3.93
C THR A 118 -4.69 10.33 -5.46
N GLU A 119 -5.06 9.25 -6.15
CA GLU A 119 -5.26 9.23 -7.60
C GLU A 119 -6.76 9.45 -7.88
N ARG A 120 -7.12 10.68 -8.21
CA ARG A 120 -8.51 11.12 -8.38
C ARG A 120 -9.21 10.46 -9.56
N ALA A 121 -8.46 9.94 -10.53
CA ALA A 121 -9.04 9.20 -11.64
C ALA A 121 -9.47 7.77 -11.25
N CYS A 122 -9.09 7.26 -10.08
CA CYS A 122 -9.31 5.87 -9.69
C CYS A 122 -9.91 5.76 -8.28
N PHE A 123 -10.55 4.63 -7.96
CA PHE A 123 -11.28 4.48 -6.69
C PHE A 123 -11.04 3.18 -5.91
N HIS A 124 -10.57 2.10 -6.53
CA HIS A 124 -10.24 0.85 -5.83
C HIS A 124 -8.87 0.29 -6.23
N PRO A 125 -7.75 0.72 -5.61
CA PRO A 125 -7.64 1.85 -4.68
C PRO A 125 -7.57 3.21 -5.40
N SER A 126 -7.86 4.29 -4.68
CA SER A 126 -7.64 5.67 -5.16
C SER A 126 -6.17 6.10 -4.96
N MET A 127 -5.24 5.31 -5.45
CA MET A 127 -3.79 5.52 -5.30
C MET A 127 -3.07 5.06 -6.57
N ASN A 128 -1.82 5.48 -6.81
CA ASN A 128 -1.07 4.98 -7.95
C ASN A 128 -0.79 3.47 -7.82
N GLY A 129 -1.44 2.66 -8.66
CA GLY A 129 -1.31 1.20 -8.63
C GLY A 129 0.10 0.69 -8.89
N THR A 130 0.91 1.37 -9.70
CA THR A 130 2.31 0.95 -9.94
C THR A 130 3.22 1.31 -8.77
N ALA A 131 3.05 2.46 -8.13
CA ALA A 131 3.86 2.90 -7.00
C ALA A 131 3.67 2.01 -5.78
N PHE A 132 2.45 1.53 -5.54
CA PHE A 132 2.09 0.79 -4.34
C PHE A 132 1.56 -0.63 -4.61
N GLU A 133 1.66 -1.11 -5.86
CA GLU A 133 1.33 -2.46 -6.35
C GLU A 133 0.11 -3.11 -5.68
N SER A 134 -1.01 -2.39 -5.61
CA SER A 134 -2.25 -2.87 -4.97
C SER A 134 -2.10 -3.36 -3.52
N ALA A 135 -0.98 -3.08 -2.85
CA ALA A 135 -0.72 -3.51 -1.47
C ALA A 135 -1.73 -2.90 -0.47
N TYR A 136 -2.51 -1.93 -0.92
CA TYR A 136 -3.62 -1.32 -0.21
C TYR A 136 -4.98 -1.63 -0.86
N SER A 137 -5.12 -2.78 -1.53
CA SER A 137 -6.41 -3.23 -2.07
C SER A 137 -7.37 -3.47 -0.90
N LEU A 138 -8.41 -2.65 -0.82
CA LEU A 138 -9.42 -2.77 0.21
C LEU A 138 -10.34 -3.95 -0.17
N GLU A 139 -10.32 -5.04 0.58
CA GLU A 139 -11.49 -5.91 0.64
C GLU A 139 -12.50 -5.28 1.61
N THR A 140 -13.76 -5.13 1.19
CA THR A 140 -14.83 -4.60 2.04
C THR A 140 -14.94 -5.40 3.34
N GLY A 141 -14.56 -4.79 4.47
CA GLY A 141 -14.56 -5.44 5.79
C GLY A 141 -13.19 -5.84 6.32
N ASP A 142 -12.10 -5.69 5.55
CA ASP A 142 -10.75 -5.93 6.04
C ASP A 142 -10.15 -4.68 6.71
N PHE A 143 -10.06 -4.69 8.05
CA PHE A 143 -9.35 -3.66 8.80
C PHE A 143 -7.83 -3.62 8.55
N GLY A 144 -7.27 -4.60 7.83
CA GLY A 144 -5.88 -4.59 7.35
C GLY A 144 -5.59 -3.58 6.24
N SER A 145 -6.64 -2.96 5.70
CA SER A 145 -6.57 -2.07 4.54
C SER A 145 -6.47 -0.57 4.90
N TYR A 146 -6.52 -0.23 6.20
CA TYR A 146 -6.38 1.15 6.68
C TYR A 146 -4.91 1.58 6.81
N ILE A 147 -4.60 2.79 6.33
CA ILE A 147 -3.28 3.41 6.49
C ILE A 147 -3.32 4.33 7.71
N TRP A 148 -2.49 4.04 8.72
CA TRP A 148 -2.41 4.88 9.91
C TRP A 148 -1.77 6.25 9.61
N SER A 149 -2.39 7.29 10.16
CA SER A 149 -1.86 8.66 10.20
C SER A 149 -1.42 8.99 11.62
N ASN A 150 -0.37 9.79 11.80
CA ASN A 150 -0.01 10.35 13.11
C ASN A 150 -0.89 11.56 13.51
N THR A 151 -1.82 11.98 12.65
CA THR A 151 -2.76 13.08 12.97
C THR A 151 -3.85 12.56 13.90
N PRO A 152 -4.02 13.14 15.11
CA PRO A 152 -5.14 12.79 15.99
C PRO A 152 -6.48 13.10 15.31
N GLY A 153 -7.44 12.19 15.45
CA GLY A 153 -8.80 12.40 14.94
C GLY A 153 -9.55 13.42 15.80
N THR A 154 -10.32 14.32 15.17
CA THR A 154 -11.22 15.23 15.88
C THR A 154 -12.53 14.51 16.22
N ASP A 155 -12.48 13.53 17.13
CA ASP A 155 -13.57 13.38 18.09
C ASP A 155 -13.04 13.81 19.46
N ALA A 156 -12.88 15.13 19.55
CA ALA A 156 -12.32 15.85 20.66
C ALA A 156 -13.29 15.98 21.85
N ARG A 157 -14.46 15.32 21.81
CA ARG A 157 -15.54 15.49 22.80
C ARG A 157 -15.18 15.00 24.21
N GLN A 158 -14.02 14.39 24.39
CA GLN A 158 -13.44 14.05 25.70
C GLN A 158 -12.00 14.55 25.88
N ILE A 159 -11.58 15.60 25.14
CA ILE A 159 -10.24 16.17 25.35
C ILE A 159 -10.29 17.08 26.58
N MET A 160 -9.90 16.53 27.73
CA MET A 160 -9.23 17.32 28.77
C MET A 160 -7.72 17.18 28.56
N THR A 161 -7.06 18.31 28.28
CA THR A 161 -5.60 18.41 28.15
C THR A 161 -4.98 18.82 29.49
N PHE A 162 -3.79 18.29 29.80
CA PHE A 162 -2.79 18.98 30.64
C PHE A 162 -1.62 19.40 29.75
#